data_AF-A0A2V9Q620-F1
#
_entry.id   AF-A0A2V9Q620-F1
#
_cell.length_a   1.000
_cell.length_b   1.000
_cell.length_c   1.000
_cell.angle_alpha   90.00
_cell.angle_beta   90.00
_cell.angle_gamma   90.00
#
_symmetry.space_group_name_H-M   'P 1'
#
loop_
_entity.id
_entity.type
_entity.pdbx_description
1 polymer ?
#
loop_
_entity_poly.entity_id
_entity_poly.type
_entity_poly.pdbx_seq_one_letter_code
_entity_poly.pdbx_strand_id
1 'polypeptide(L)'
;MCYTPRKSWAFGTSVFEVILAIKSICVLRTMTVTIRDVANAAGVSTATVSNVLNNTGKVGAKTQSHVLATVKRLGYVPDVHARRLASNNWRTLGIIVSDIENPFFPEVIKSFETRARELGYDAILGDTNYDPQRTQAAAERMMEHKVRGVAIMTSEI
;
A
#
# COMPACT_ATOMS: atom_id res chain seq x y z
N MET A 1 -9.26 -29.93 13.12
CA MET A 1 -8.38 -30.98 12.54
C MET A 1 -7.17 -30.29 11.92
N CYS A 2 -6.01 -30.33 12.60
CA CYS A 2 -4.76 -29.78 12.09
C CYS A 2 -3.92 -30.91 11.48
N TYR A 3 -3.50 -30.74 10.23
CA TYR A 3 -2.60 -31.65 9.53
C TYR A 3 -1.19 -31.08 9.60
N THR A 4 -0.26 -31.80 10.23
CA THR A 4 1.18 -31.50 10.22
C THR A 4 1.91 -32.55 9.40
N PRO A 5 2.65 -32.19 8.33
CA PRO A 5 3.61 -33.10 7.74
C PRO A 5 4.97 -32.93 8.45
N ARG A 6 5.47 -34.08 8.93
CA ARG A 6 6.81 -34.30 9.46
C ARG A 6 7.78 -34.43 8.28
N LYS A 7 8.75 -33.51 8.13
CA LYS A 7 9.97 -33.77 7.34
C LYS A 7 11.19 -33.10 7.96
N SER A 8 12.13 -33.96 8.35
CA SER A 8 13.51 -33.65 8.74
C SER A 8 14.33 -33.27 7.51
N TRP A 9 14.97 -32.10 7.50
CA TRP A 9 16.09 -31.80 6.61
C TRP A 9 17.15 -31.00 7.37
N ALA A 10 18.38 -31.49 7.30
CA ALA A 10 19.59 -30.81 7.71
C ALA A 10 20.14 -30.00 6.53
N PHE A 11 20.91 -28.95 6.85
CA PHE A 11 21.78 -28.14 5.99
C PHE A 11 21.16 -27.14 4.98
N GLY A 12 21.56 -25.87 5.18
CA GLY A 12 21.74 -24.88 4.12
C GLY A 12 20.58 -23.92 3.93
N THR A 13 20.66 -22.73 4.54
CA THR A 13 19.78 -21.58 4.28
C THR A 13 19.89 -21.16 2.82
N SER A 14 19.02 -21.74 1.98
CA SER A 14 18.87 -21.41 0.57
C SER A 14 17.77 -20.36 0.41
N VAL A 15 18.02 -19.35 -0.42
CA VAL A 15 17.09 -18.26 -0.80
C VAL A 15 15.70 -18.79 -1.22
N PHE A 16 15.61 -20.06 -1.62
CA PHE A 16 14.36 -20.77 -1.90
C PHE A 16 13.42 -20.92 -0.68
N GLU A 17 13.93 -21.07 0.55
CA GLU A 17 13.09 -21.13 1.76
C GLU A 17 12.42 -19.79 2.06
N VAL A 18 13.09 -18.67 1.75
CA VAL A 18 12.52 -17.32 1.93
C VAL A 18 11.36 -17.10 0.95
N ILE A 19 11.51 -17.54 -0.31
CA ILE A 19 10.45 -17.43 -1.33
C ILE A 19 9.25 -18.34 -0.98
N LEU A 20 9.49 -19.52 -0.40
CA LEU A 20 8.42 -20.41 0.04
C LEU A 20 7.71 -19.88 1.30
N ALA A 21 8.42 -19.21 2.21
CA ALA A 21 7.82 -18.57 3.39
C ALA A 21 6.88 -17.41 3.02
N ILE A 22 7.17 -16.67 1.94
CA ILE A 22 6.30 -15.59 1.44
C ILE A 22 4.96 -16.14 0.92
N LYS A 23 4.91 -17.38 0.39
CA LYS A 23 3.65 -18.02 -0.03
C LYS A 23 2.71 -18.37 1.15
N SER A 24 3.21 -18.38 2.39
CA SER A 24 2.42 -18.61 3.60
C SER A 24 1.94 -17.33 4.30
N ILE A 25 2.08 -16.15 3.68
CA ILE A 25 1.35 -14.96 4.13
C ILE A 25 -0.13 -15.24 3.91
N CYS A 26 -0.75 -15.65 5.01
CA CYS A 26 -2.18 -15.80 5.20
C CYS A 26 -2.84 -14.53 4.67
N VAL A 27 -3.51 -14.63 3.52
CA VAL A 27 -4.46 -13.63 3.07
C VAL A 27 -5.58 -13.64 4.12
N LEU A 28 -5.39 -12.84 5.17
CA LEU A 28 -6.41 -12.58 6.16
C LEU A 28 -7.57 -11.93 5.41
N ARG A 29 -8.58 -12.74 5.11
CA ARG A 29 -9.86 -12.27 4.60
C ARG A 29 -10.55 -11.53 5.75
N THR A 30 -10.10 -10.31 6.04
CA THR A 30 -10.78 -9.43 6.98
C THR A 30 -12.13 -9.11 6.37
N MET A 31 -13.22 -9.48 7.05
CA MET A 31 -14.55 -8.96 6.72
C MET A 31 -14.54 -7.47 6.98
N THR A 32 -14.21 -6.69 5.94
CA THR A 32 -14.11 -5.24 6.01
C THR A 32 -15.50 -4.68 6.23
N VAL A 33 -15.73 -4.11 7.41
CA VAL A 33 -16.91 -3.26 7.66
C VAL A 33 -16.94 -2.19 6.57
N THR A 34 -18.08 -2.04 5.91
CA THR A 34 -18.23 -1.10 4.80
C THR A 34 -18.87 0.20 5.26
N ILE A 35 -18.77 1.26 4.45
CA ILE A 35 -19.42 2.55 4.74
C ILE A 35 -20.96 2.42 4.83
N ARG A 36 -21.56 1.42 4.16
CA ARG A 36 -23.00 1.12 4.27
C ARG A 36 -23.36 0.57 5.65
N ASP A 37 -22.50 -0.26 6.22
CA ASP A 37 -22.74 -0.84 7.55
C ASP A 37 -22.71 0.25 8.63
N VAL A 38 -21.77 1.21 8.48
CA VAL A 38 -21.72 2.41 9.32
C VAL A 38 -22.98 3.27 9.16
N ALA A 39 -23.43 3.49 7.92
CA ALA A 39 -24.62 4.30 7.62
C ALA A 39 -25.89 3.69 8.24
N ASN A 40 -26.06 2.37 8.09
CA ASN A 40 -27.18 1.63 8.67
C ASN A 40 -27.16 1.68 10.20
N ALA A 41 -25.99 1.50 10.82
CA ALA A 41 -25.85 1.52 12.27
C ALA A 41 -26.01 2.92 12.89
N ALA A 42 -25.70 3.98 12.15
CA ALA A 42 -25.85 5.38 12.58
C ALA A 42 -27.20 5.99 12.17
N GLY A 43 -28.03 5.28 11.40
CA GLY A 43 -29.33 5.76 10.92
C GLY A 43 -29.27 6.95 9.97
N VAL A 44 -28.19 7.08 9.19
CA VAL A 44 -27.96 8.20 8.26
C VAL A 44 -27.66 7.70 6.85
N SER A 45 -27.72 8.59 5.86
CA SER A 45 -27.32 8.25 4.49
C SER A 45 -25.81 8.00 4.38
N THR A 46 -25.40 7.17 3.42
CA THR A 46 -23.97 6.96 3.08
C THR A 46 -23.27 8.27 2.69
N ALA A 47 -23.99 9.20 2.05
CA ALA A 47 -23.49 10.53 1.71
C ALA A 47 -23.19 11.36 2.97
N THR A 48 -24.03 11.28 4.00
CA THR A 48 -23.80 11.95 5.29
C THR A 48 -22.57 11.38 6.00
N VAL A 49 -22.38 10.06 5.98
CA VAL A 49 -21.18 9.43 6.56
C VAL A 49 -19.92 9.85 5.79
N SER A 50 -19.97 9.86 4.45
CA SER A 50 -18.87 10.36 3.61
C SER A 50 -18.51 11.81 3.92
N ASN A 51 -19.52 12.67 4.07
CA ASN A 51 -19.36 14.07 4.43
C ASN A 51 -18.71 14.26 5.80
N VAL A 52 -19.11 13.46 6.80
CA VAL A 52 -18.48 13.46 8.14
C VAL A 52 -17.03 12.99 8.09
N LEU A 53 -16.73 11.93 7.33
CA LEU A 53 -15.37 11.37 7.22
C LEU A 53 -14.41 12.24 6.39
N ASN A 54 -14.94 12.97 5.41
CA ASN A 54 -14.16 13.89 4.57
C ASN A 54 -14.16 15.34 5.12
N ASN A 55 -14.88 15.62 6.21
CA ASN A 55 -15.15 16.99 6.70
C ASN A 55 -15.70 17.92 5.61
N THR A 56 -16.50 17.39 4.68
CA THR A 56 -17.09 18.14 3.57
C THR A 56 -18.60 18.29 3.79
N GLY A 57 -19.13 19.51 3.75
CA GLY A 57 -20.56 19.80 3.86
C GLY A 57 -21.04 20.23 5.26
N LYS A 58 -22.28 20.74 5.33
CA LYS A 58 -22.90 21.20 6.59
C LYS A 58 -23.61 20.03 7.28
N VAL A 59 -22.90 19.34 8.17
CA VAL A 59 -23.48 18.31 9.05
C VAL A 59 -23.57 18.89 10.47
N GLY A 60 -24.71 18.71 11.14
CA GLY A 60 -24.85 19.17 12.52
C GLY A 60 -23.87 18.46 13.46
N ALA A 61 -23.28 19.21 14.40
CA ALA A 61 -22.27 18.69 15.34
C ALA A 61 -22.73 17.44 16.12
N LYS A 62 -24.03 17.36 16.45
CA LYS A 62 -24.65 16.20 17.10
C LYS A 62 -24.57 14.95 16.21
N THR A 63 -24.92 15.07 14.93
CA THR A 63 -24.88 13.98 13.95
C THR A 63 -23.43 13.57 13.64
N GLN A 64 -22.53 14.55 13.50
CA GLN A 64 -21.10 14.29 13.29
C GLN A 64 -20.51 13.45 14.43
N SER A 65 -20.77 13.84 15.68
CA SER A 65 -20.30 13.13 16.87
C SER A 65 -20.87 11.70 16.94
N HIS A 66 -22.15 11.53 16.60
CA HIS A 66 -22.80 10.22 16.61
C HIS A 66 -22.23 9.26 15.55
N VAL A 67 -21.97 9.77 14.34
CA VAL A 67 -21.35 8.99 13.27
C VAL A 67 -19.92 8.58 13.64
N LEU A 68 -19.10 9.50 14.18
CA LEU A 68 -17.74 9.20 14.62
C LEU A 68 -17.71 8.14 15.74
N ALA A 69 -18.62 8.21 16.70
CA ALA A 69 -18.77 7.19 17.74
C ALA A 69 -19.13 5.82 17.15
N THR A 70 -20.02 5.79 16.15
CA THR A 70 -20.43 4.55 15.46
C THR A 70 -19.31 3.95 14.62
N VAL A 71 -18.55 4.78 13.90
CA VAL A 71 -17.33 4.38 13.17
C VAL A 71 -16.33 3.71 14.11
N LYS A 72 -16.06 4.33 15.27
CA LYS A 72 -15.14 3.78 16.28
C LYS A 72 -15.65 2.47 16.86
N ARG A 73 -16.95 2.38 17.16
CA ARG A 73 -17.59 1.17 17.72
C ARG A 73 -17.55 0.00 16.75
N LEU A 74 -17.72 0.25 15.45
CA LEU A 74 -17.69 -0.78 14.42
C LEU A 74 -16.28 -1.11 13.91
N GLY A 75 -15.26 -0.37 14.34
CA GLY A 75 -13.89 -0.55 13.84
C GLY A 75 -13.77 -0.28 12.34
N TYR A 76 -14.63 0.60 11.79
CA TYR A 76 -14.53 0.98 10.38
C TYR A 76 -13.24 1.75 10.15
N VAL A 77 -12.29 1.11 9.48
CA VAL A 77 -11.08 1.76 8.96
C VAL A 77 -11.37 2.11 7.52
N PRO A 78 -11.33 3.40 7.13
CA PRO A 78 -11.46 3.77 5.73
C PRO A 78 -10.35 3.06 4.95
N ASP A 79 -10.73 2.23 3.98
CA ASP A 79 -9.77 1.59 3.10
C ASP A 79 -9.05 2.70 2.32
N VAL A 80 -7.78 2.90 2.66
CA VAL A 80 -6.94 3.93 2.07
C VAL A 80 -6.80 3.67 0.58
N HIS A 81 -6.82 2.41 0.12
CA HIS A 81 -6.81 2.05 -1.29
C HIS A 81 -8.13 2.40 -1.98
N ALA A 82 -9.28 2.09 -1.38
CA ALA A 82 -10.59 2.50 -1.92
C ALA A 82 -10.76 4.03 -1.98
N ARG A 83 -10.23 4.75 -0.98
CA ARG A 83 -10.20 6.23 -0.95
C ARG A 83 -9.27 6.80 -2.03
N ARG A 84 -8.12 6.15 -2.25
CA ARG A 84 -7.16 6.49 -3.33
C ARG A 84 -7.76 6.24 -4.72
N LEU A 85 -8.47 5.13 -4.91
CA LEU A 85 -9.22 4.78 -6.13
C LEU A 85 -10.32 5.81 -6.44
N ALA A 86 -11.13 6.19 -5.45
CA ALA A 86 -12.20 7.17 -5.62
C ALA A 86 -11.68 8.59 -5.92
N SER A 87 -10.48 8.94 -5.46
CA SER A 87 -9.91 10.28 -5.65
C SER A 87 -9.17 10.47 -6.99
N ASN A 88 -9.06 9.43 -7.84
CA ASN A 88 -8.31 9.44 -9.11
C ASN A 88 -6.92 10.09 -9.01
N ASN A 89 -6.29 10.04 -7.83
CA ASN A 89 -5.08 10.78 -7.54
C ASN A 89 -3.95 9.76 -7.42
N TRP A 90 -3.23 9.61 -8.52
CA TRP A 90 -2.05 8.78 -8.69
C TRP A 90 -0.90 9.44 -7.92
N ARG A 91 -0.95 9.26 -6.60
CA ARG A 91 0.06 9.77 -5.66
C ARG A 91 1.17 8.74 -5.49
N THR A 92 1.67 8.21 -6.59
CA THR A 92 2.76 7.24 -6.58
C THR A 92 3.95 7.83 -7.31
N LEU A 93 5.14 7.73 -6.71
CA LEU A 93 6.42 8.05 -7.31
C LEU A 93 7.23 6.77 -7.51
N GLY A 94 8.01 6.72 -8.57
CA GLY A 94 8.86 5.59 -8.91
C GLY A 94 10.32 5.93 -8.66
N ILE A 95 11.09 4.95 -8.21
CA ILE A 95 12.55 5.00 -8.19
C ILE A 95 13.09 3.72 -8.82
N ILE A 96 13.96 3.86 -9.80
CA ILE A 96 14.65 2.76 -10.48
C ILE A 96 16.12 2.83 -10.10
N VAL A 97 16.66 1.73 -9.59
CA VAL A 97 18.06 1.63 -9.15
C VAL A 97 18.76 0.47 -9.86
N SER A 98 20.06 0.63 -10.12
CA SER A 98 20.88 -0.41 -10.74
C SER A 98 21.08 -1.63 -9.87
N ASP A 99 21.27 -1.46 -8.56
CA ASP A 99 21.52 -2.56 -7.63
C ASP A 99 21.23 -2.11 -6.20
N ILE A 100 20.37 -2.84 -5.50
CA ILE A 100 20.02 -2.58 -4.10
C ILE A 100 21.07 -3.08 -3.11
N GLU A 101 21.95 -4.00 -3.52
CA GLU A 101 23.02 -4.55 -2.69
C GLU A 101 24.20 -3.58 -2.55
N ASN A 102 24.34 -2.66 -3.51
CA ASN A 102 25.33 -1.60 -3.43
C ASN A 102 24.99 -0.64 -2.26
N PRO A 103 25.89 -0.47 -1.26
CA PRO A 103 25.65 0.31 -0.05
C PRO A 103 25.24 1.77 -0.26
N PHE A 104 25.47 2.32 -1.46
CA PHE A 104 25.07 3.69 -1.81
C PHE A 104 23.55 3.87 -1.92
N PHE A 105 22.82 2.90 -2.48
CA PHE A 105 21.41 3.08 -2.81
C PHE A 105 20.44 2.98 -1.62
N PRO A 106 20.65 2.13 -0.60
CA PRO A 106 19.75 2.04 0.55
C PRO A 106 19.50 3.38 1.26
N GLU A 107 20.54 4.21 1.42
CA GLU A 107 20.41 5.54 2.04
C GLU A 107 19.56 6.48 1.17
N VAL A 108 19.77 6.45 -0.15
CA VAL A 108 19.02 7.26 -1.09
C VAL A 108 17.56 6.81 -1.18
N ILE A 109 17.31 5.50 -1.26
CA ILE A 109 15.96 4.93 -1.28
C ILE A 109 15.21 5.31 -0.01
N LYS A 110 15.85 5.19 1.16
CA LYS A 110 15.26 5.59 2.44
C LYS A 110 14.90 7.08 2.47
N SER A 111 15.79 7.94 1.98
CA SER A 111 15.58 9.38 1.93
C SER A 111 14.46 9.75 0.96
N PHE A 112 14.43 9.12 -0.22
CA PHE A 112 13.39 9.26 -1.23
C PHE A 112 12.02 8.85 -0.69
N GLU A 113 11.94 7.68 -0.06
CA GLU A 113 10.70 7.14 0.52
C GLU A 113 10.18 8.04 1.63
N THR A 114 11.07 8.47 2.54
CA THR A 114 10.71 9.38 3.64
C THR A 114 10.11 10.68 3.08
N ARG A 115 10.77 11.27 2.07
CA ARG A 115 10.31 12.53 1.48
C ARG A 115 9.01 12.37 0.68
N ALA A 116 8.88 11.27 -0.07
CA ALA A 116 7.65 10.94 -0.78
C ALA A 116 6.48 10.83 0.20
N ARG A 117 6.69 10.12 1.32
CA ARG A 117 5.69 9.93 2.36
C ARG A 117 5.27 11.24 3.03
N GLU A 118 6.21 12.13 3.35
CA GLU A 118 5.92 13.46 3.89
C GLU A 118 5.02 14.29 2.96
N LEU A 119 5.20 14.13 1.66
CA LEU A 119 4.40 14.80 0.62
C LEU A 119 3.08 14.06 0.33
N GLY A 120 2.82 12.94 1.03
CA GLY A 120 1.63 12.11 0.85
C GLY A 120 1.63 11.28 -0.42
N TYR A 121 2.83 10.94 -0.93
CA TYR A 121 3.04 10.02 -2.04
C TYR A 121 3.50 8.65 -1.52
N ASP A 122 3.08 7.60 -2.20
CA ASP A 122 3.67 6.26 -2.09
C ASP A 122 4.88 6.15 -3.03
N ALA A 123 5.85 5.30 -2.70
CA ALA A 123 7.02 5.02 -3.52
C ALA A 123 7.00 3.58 -4.04
N ILE A 124 7.31 3.37 -5.32
CA ILE A 124 7.57 2.06 -5.93
C ILE A 124 9.05 1.99 -6.30
N LEU A 125 9.71 0.90 -5.91
CA LEU A 125 11.11 0.61 -6.22
C LEU A 125 11.21 -0.40 -7.36
N GLY A 126 12.05 -0.12 -8.35
CA GLY A 126 12.46 -1.06 -9.39
C GLY A 126 13.95 -1.32 -9.32
N ASP A 127 14.32 -2.54 -8.93
CA ASP A 127 15.70 -3.03 -9.03
C ASP A 127 15.96 -3.63 -10.43
N THR A 128 17.03 -3.18 -11.08
CA THR A 128 17.38 -3.62 -12.44
C THR A 128 18.58 -4.57 -12.47
N ASN A 129 19.34 -4.71 -11.39
CA ASN A 129 20.57 -5.50 -11.31
C ASN A 129 21.50 -5.33 -12.53
N TYR A 130 21.75 -4.07 -12.91
CA TYR A 130 22.55 -3.68 -14.08
C TYR A 130 22.06 -4.17 -15.45
N ASP A 131 20.86 -4.76 -15.55
CA ASP A 131 20.32 -5.26 -16.81
C ASP A 131 19.50 -4.17 -17.53
N PRO A 132 19.88 -3.77 -18.76
CA PRO A 132 19.12 -2.81 -19.57
C PRO A 132 17.69 -3.26 -19.88
N GLN A 133 17.46 -4.56 -20.08
CA GLN A 133 16.13 -5.10 -20.36
C GLN A 133 15.24 -4.98 -19.12
N ARG A 134 15.80 -5.23 -17.93
CA ARG A 134 15.07 -5.03 -16.66
C ARG A 134 14.78 -3.56 -16.41
N THR A 135 15.66 -2.66 -16.84
CA THR A 135 15.45 -1.21 -16.75
C THR A 135 14.27 -0.77 -17.61
N GLN A 136 14.22 -1.23 -18.86
CA GLN A 136 13.09 -0.98 -19.75
C GLN A 136 11.78 -1.55 -19.18
N ALA A 137 11.77 -2.82 -18.76
CA ALA A 137 10.60 -3.46 -18.17
C ALA A 137 10.16 -2.79 -16.85
N ALA A 138 11.10 -2.21 -16.08
CA ALA A 138 10.78 -1.44 -14.89
C ALA A 138 10.11 -0.11 -15.27
N ALA A 139 10.63 0.61 -16.27
CA ALA A 139 10.02 1.84 -16.77
C ALA A 139 8.61 1.59 -17.32
N GLU A 140 8.40 0.50 -18.08
CA GLU A 140 7.09 0.08 -18.58
C GLU A 140 6.10 -0.17 -17.45
N ARG A 141 6.50 -0.92 -16.41
CA ARG A 141 5.67 -1.14 -15.22
C ARG A 141 5.31 0.15 -14.51
N MET A 142 6.22 1.12 -14.42
CA MET A 142 5.93 2.42 -13.81
C MET A 142 4.86 3.20 -14.61
N MET A 143 4.88 3.09 -15.95
CA MET A 143 3.84 3.66 -16.81
C MET A 143 2.49 2.97 -16.61
N GLU A 144 2.47 1.64 -16.53
CA GLU A 144 1.25 0.85 -16.26
C GLU A 144 0.62 1.21 -14.91
N HIS A 145 1.45 1.43 -13.90
CA HIS A 145 1.01 1.85 -12.56
C HIS A 145 0.62 3.34 -12.47
N LYS A 146 0.65 4.09 -13.59
CA LYS A 146 0.33 5.52 -13.66
C LYS A 146 1.11 6.35 -12.64
N VAL A 147 2.39 6.03 -12.49
CA VAL A 147 3.29 6.75 -11.59
C VAL A 147 3.44 8.20 -12.07
N ARG A 148 3.43 9.16 -11.14
CA ARG A 148 3.46 10.60 -11.48
C ARG A 148 4.84 11.08 -11.93
N GLY A 149 5.89 10.41 -11.48
CA GLY A 149 7.27 10.70 -11.86
C GLY A 149 8.20 9.58 -11.42
N VAL A 150 9.26 9.36 -12.19
CA VAL A 150 10.23 8.29 -11.96
C VAL A 150 11.63 8.91 -11.82
N ALA A 151 12.30 8.64 -10.70
CA ALA A 151 13.72 8.89 -10.55
C ALA A 151 14.50 7.66 -11.04
N ILE A 152 15.42 7.87 -11.98
CA ILE A 152 16.26 6.79 -12.51
C ILE A 152 17.68 7.04 -12.02
N MET A 153 18.22 6.07 -11.29
CA MET A 153 19.56 6.11 -10.73
C MET A 153 20.32 4.89 -11.21
N THR A 154 21.00 5.02 -12.34
CA THR A 154 21.84 3.96 -12.90
C THR A 154 23.32 4.33 -12.83
N SER A 155 24.16 3.35 -12.51
CA SER A 155 25.63 3.53 -12.48
C SER A 155 26.32 3.20 -13.80
N GLU A 156 25.57 2.80 -14.83
CA GLU A 156 26.08 2.65 -16.19
C GLU A 156 25.11 3.37 -17.14
N ILE A 157 25.66 4.27 -17.97
CA ILE A 157 25.04 4.87 -19.15
C ILE A 157 25.89 4.45 -20.34
#